data_AF-A0A375ITU0-F1
#
_entry.id   AF-A0A375ITU0-F1
#
_cell.length_a   1.000
_cell.length_b   1.000
_cell.length_c   1.000
_cell.angle_alpha   90.00
_cell.angle_beta   90.00
_cell.angle_gamma   90.00
#
_symmetry.space_group_name_H-M   'P 1'
#
loop_
_entity.id
_entity.type
_entity.pdbx_description
1 polymer ?
#
loop_
_entity_poly.entity_id
_entity_poly.type
_entity_poly.pdbx_seq_one_letter_code
_entity_poly.pdbx_strand_id
1 'polypeptide(L)' 'MARPDRLVWASDWPHTGSSGNRSGNLEQIEPFRKEDAGRALNQLASWANTPALLQRILVDNPATLYGFGRAAA' A
#
# COMPACT_ATOMS: atom_id res chain seq x y z
N MET A 1 6.86 -18.72 6.36
CA MET A 1 7.14 -18.38 4.94
C MET A 1 6.10 -17.38 4.47
N ALA A 2 6.45 -16.44 3.59
CA ALA A 2 5.49 -15.48 3.02
C ALA A 2 4.50 -16.19 2.07
N ARG A 3 3.32 -15.62 1.86
CA ARG A 3 2.29 -16.05 0.89
C ARG A 3 2.20 -15.02 -0.24
N PRO A 4 3.02 -15.14 -1.31
CA PRO A 4 3.04 -14.16 -2.40
C PRO A 4 1.69 -13.94 -3.09
N ASP A 5 0.82 -14.94 -3.04
CA ASP A 5 -0.56 -14.94 -3.53
C ASP A 5 -1.53 -14.07 -2.70
N ARG A 6 -1.07 -13.51 -1.58
CA ARG A 6 -1.91 -12.75 -0.62
C ARG A 6 -1.34 -11.37 -0.28
N LEU A 7 -0.33 -10.91 -1.01
CA LEU A 7 0.29 -9.61 -0.79
C LEU A 7 -0.37 -8.55 -1.69
N VAL A 8 -0.64 -7.38 -1.12
CA VAL A 8 -1.09 -6.18 -1.83
C VAL A 8 -0.29 -4.99 -1.33
N TRP A 9 -0.23 -3.91 -2.10
CA TRP A 9 0.43 -2.67 -1.70
C TRP A 9 -0.48 -1.47 -1.92
N ALA A 10 -0.36 -0.48 -1.05
CA ALA A 10 -0.98 0.82 -1.18
C ALA A 10 -0.02 1.88 -0.61
N SER A 11 -0.15 3.12 -1.07
CA SER A 11 0.71 4.22 -0.65
C SER A 11 0.45 4.69 0.77
N ASP A 12 -0.73 4.41 1.34
CA ASP A 12 -1.22 5.04 2.57
C ASP A 12 -1.43 6.57 2.44
N TRP A 13 -1.62 7.08 1.22
CA TRP A 13 -1.99 8.49 1.01
C TRP A 13 -3.34 8.82 1.67
N PRO A 14 -3.53 9.98 2.32
CA PRO A 14 -2.68 11.18 2.37
C PRO A 14 -1.57 11.17 3.43
N HIS A 15 -1.21 10.01 3.97
CA HIS A 15 -0.18 9.83 5.01
C HIS A 15 -0.55 10.57 6.30
N THR A 16 -1.58 10.06 6.98
CA THR A 16 -2.07 10.61 8.26
C THR A 16 -0.97 10.61 9.35
N GLY A 17 -1.19 11.35 10.43
CA GLY A 17 -0.20 11.48 11.51
C GLY A 17 0.28 10.14 12.09
N SER A 18 1.54 10.10 12.53
CA SER A 18 2.16 8.91 13.13
C SER A 18 1.74 8.75 14.59
N SER A 19 1.55 7.51 15.04
CA SER A 19 1.27 7.19 16.45
C SER A 19 2.30 7.80 17.42
N GLY A 20 3.55 7.99 16.98
CA GLY A 20 4.62 8.57 17.79
C GLY A 20 4.49 10.07 18.10
N ASN A 21 3.65 10.81 17.36
CA ASN A 21 3.48 12.26 17.51
C ASN A 21 2.06 12.67 17.91
N ARG A 22 1.22 11.71 18.30
CA ARG A 22 -0.17 12.02 18.68
C ARG A 22 -0.20 12.68 20.04
N SER A 23 -0.85 13.84 20.11
CA SER A 23 -1.07 14.56 21.38
C SER A 23 -2.12 13.89 22.28
N GLY A 24 -2.92 12.97 21.73
CA GLY A 24 -4.08 12.38 22.39
C GLY A 24 -5.32 13.29 22.41
N ASN A 25 -5.20 14.52 21.91
CA ASN A 25 -6.32 15.43 21.77
C ASN A 25 -7.11 15.11 20.48
N LEU A 26 -8.32 14.59 20.64
CA LEU A 26 -9.20 14.21 19.53
C LEU A 26 -9.76 15.42 18.74
N GLU A 27 -9.72 16.63 19.31
CA GLU A 27 -10.18 17.85 18.64
C GLU A 27 -9.09 18.48 17.75
N GLN A 28 -7.84 18.03 17.89
CA GLN A 28 -6.73 18.57 17.12
C GLN A 28 -6.62 17.89 15.75
N ILE A 29 -6.64 18.69 14.69
CA ILE A 29 -6.35 18.19 13.33
C ILE A 29 -4.86 17.91 13.20
N GLU A 30 -4.50 16.64 12.95
CA GLU A 30 -3.12 16.25 12.67
C GLU A 30 -2.73 16.62 11.22
N PRO A 31 -1.55 17.24 11.00
CA PRO A 31 -1.07 17.49 9.65
C PRO A 31 -0.69 16.17 8.96
N PHE A 32 -0.85 16.12 7.64
CA PHE A 32 -0.34 15.03 6.83
C PHE A 32 1.19 14.98 6.82
N ARG A 33 1.76 13.77 6.84
CA ARG A 33 3.19 13.55 6.68
C ARG A 33 3.60 13.78 5.23
N LYS A 34 4.76 14.37 5.03
CA LYS A 34 5.35 14.56 3.69
C LYS A 34 6.18 13.34 3.30
N GLU A 35 5.48 12.26 2.95
CA GLU A 35 6.12 11.03 2.47
C GLU A 35 6.31 11.07 0.95
N ASP A 36 7.41 10.47 0.48
CA ASP A 36 7.68 10.26 -0.94
C ASP A 36 7.13 8.88 -1.37
N ALA A 37 5.93 8.90 -1.97
CA ALA A 37 5.28 7.68 -2.44
C ALA A 37 6.04 7.00 -3.59
N GLY A 38 6.76 7.75 -4.42
CA GLY A 38 7.57 7.20 -5.50
C GLY A 38 8.76 6.42 -4.96
N ARG A 39 9.44 6.97 -3.95
CA ARG A 39 10.51 6.25 -3.24
C ARG A 39 10.00 4.99 -2.55
N ALA A 40 8.82 5.04 -1.93
CA ALA A 40 8.20 3.85 -1.31
C ALA A 40 7.88 2.75 -2.33
N LEU A 41 7.38 3.12 -3.52
CA LEU A 41 7.13 2.16 -4.60
C LEU A 41 8.43 1.55 -5.15
N ASN A 42 9.49 2.34 -5.30
CA ASN A 42 10.81 1.83 -5.67
C ASN A 42 11.36 0.84 -4.62
N GLN A 43 11.12 1.11 -3.34
CA GLN A 43 11.50 0.20 -2.26
C GLN A 43 10.76 -1.15 -2.37
N LEU A 44 9.46 -1.15 -2.68
CA LEU A 44 8.71 -2.38 -2.96
C LEU A 44 9.35 -3.18 -4.09
N ALA A 45 9.71 -2.51 -5.20
CA ALA A 45 10.33 -3.17 -6.35
C ALA A 45 11.66 -3.84 -5.98
N SER A 46 12.45 -3.24 -5.08
CA SER A 46 13.70 -3.86 -4.61
C SER A 46 13.48 -5.08 -3.69
N TRP A 47 12.36 -5.15 -2.97
CA TRP A 47 12.00 -6.33 -2.16
C TRP A 47 11.38 -7.45 -3.01
N ALA A 48 10.63 -7.07 -4.04
CA ALA A 48 10.02 -7.98 -4.99
C ALA A 48 11.07 -8.41 -6.03
N ASN A 49 11.94 -9.36 -5.67
CA ASN A 49 13.09 -9.85 -6.43
C ASN A 49 12.81 -10.36 -7.86
N THR A 50 11.56 -10.35 -8.34
CA THR A 50 11.20 -10.67 -9.72
C THR A 50 10.06 -9.77 -10.23
N PRO A 51 10.03 -9.45 -11.54
CA PRO A 51 8.92 -8.72 -12.15
C PRO A 51 7.56 -9.42 -11.97
N ALA A 52 7.54 -10.75 -12.01
CA ALA A 52 6.32 -11.54 -11.82
C ALA A 52 5.74 -11.39 -10.40
N LEU A 53 6.60 -11.29 -9.37
CA LEU A 53 6.15 -11.03 -8.01
C LEU A 53 5.59 -9.62 -7.87
N LEU A 54 6.25 -8.63 -8.47
CA LEU A 54 5.77 -7.24 -8.46
C LEU A 54 4.40 -7.11 -9.16
N GLN A 55 4.23 -7.78 -10.30
CA GLN A 55 2.93 -7.84 -11.00
C GLN A 55 1.84 -8.47 -10.13
N ARG A 56 2.13 -9.57 -9.42
CA ARG A 56 1.14 -10.16 -8.50
C ARG A 56 0.70 -9.19 -7.41
N ILE A 57 1.66 -8.49 -6.80
CA ILE A 57 1.38 -7.55 -5.70
C ILE A 57 0.57 -6.33 -6.18
N LEU A 58 0.89 -5.80 -7.37
CA LEU A 58 0.31 -4.56 -7.86
C LEU A 58 -0.93 -4.75 -8.77
N VAL A 59 -1.13 -5.94 -9.34
CA VAL A 59 -2.17 -6.19 -10.35
C VAL A 59 -3.01 -7.41 -10.00
N ASP A 60 -2.43 -8.60 -10.01
CA ASP A 60 -3.22 -9.85 -9.99
C ASP A 60 -3.93 -10.08 -8.65
N ASN A 61 -3.23 -9.87 -7.52
CA ASN A 61 -3.79 -10.06 -6.19
C ASN A 61 -4.88 -9.02 -5.88
N PRO A 62 -4.66 -7.69 -6.08
CA PRO A 62 -5.72 -6.71 -5.93
C PRO A 62 -6.93 -6.96 -6.84
N ALA A 63 -6.71 -7.35 -8.11
CA ALA A 63 -7.80 -7.67 -9.02
C ALA A 63 -8.66 -8.83 -8.54
N THR A 64 -8.03 -9.86 -7.95
CA THR A 64 -8.73 -11.00 -7.36
C THR A 64 -9.47 -10.59 -6.08
N LEU A 65 -8.82 -9.82 -5.21
CA LEU A 65 -9.38 -9.40 -3.91
C LEU A 65 -10.57 -8.44 -4.07
N TYR A 66 -10.45 -7.46 -4.97
CA TYR A 66 -11.43 -6.40 -5.15
C TYR A 66 -12.37 -6.60 -6.35
N GLY A 67 -12.13 -7.64 -7.17
CA GLY A 67 -13.02 -8.01 -8.27
C GLY A 67 -12.89 -7.17 -9.54
N PHE A 68 -11.77 -6.48 -9.77
CA PHE A 68 -11.58 -5.60 -10.94
C PHE A 68 -11.71 -6.29 -12.30
N GLY A 69 -11.39 -7.58 -12.39
CA GLY A 69 -11.46 -8.38 -13.61
C GLY A 69 -12.82 -9.02 -13.88
N ARG A 70 -13.82 -8.82 -13.02
CA ARG A 70 -15.15 -9.41 -13.16
C ARG A 70 -16.15 -8.32 -13.54
N ALA A 71 -16.38 -8.15 -14.83
CA ALA A 71 -17.65 -7.57 -15.27
C ALA A 71 -18.77 -8.55 -14.83
N ALA A 72 -19.82 -8.03 -14.19
CA ALA A 72 -21.04 -8.80 -14.02
C ALA A 72 -21.54 -9.22 -15.41
N ALA A 73 -21.79 -10.52 -15.58
CA ALA A 73 -22.59 -11.01 -16.70
C ALA A 73 -24.06 -10.61 -16.48
#